data_AF-A0A936NU98-F1
#
_entry.id   AF-A0A936NU98-F1
#
_cell.length_a   1.000
_cell.length_b   1.000
_cell.length_c   1.000
_cell.angle_alpha   90.00
_cell.angle_beta   90.00
_cell.angle_gamma   90.00
#
_symmetry.space_group_name_H-M   'P 1'
#
loop_
_entity.id
_entity.type
_entity.pdbx_description
1 polymer ?
#
loop_
_entity_poly.entity_id
_entity_poly.type
_entity_poly.pdbx_seq_one_letter_code
_entity_poly.pdbx_strand_id
1 'polypeptide(L)'
;MEAQVNLYEKGEKRLVLTGDRAKLLSLLNIESSLGLDIIVAGDWRSADGIEIHITSALVVPRQAKKLALQLSQEEPFRAWLPRVEERDGGGEYSLSEKGPYQPWIVWPDIETGLDETDTLGVSAAVRRLYFTKAINAISSLKSLDPFRRTWVDRRGRVAVRSEAWGRNPARDEESKSAERLVCSSGFLKDVLLKRRAELLVLVTLRRYEKGFGGRDGQFWHTTAVIRIDQSLGFEFYPGVIDTPH
;
A
#
# COMPACT_ATOMS: atom_id res chain seq x y z
N MET A 1 -3.70 -15.00 -2.75
CA MET A 1 -4.35 -15.11 -1.42
C MET A 1 -5.13 -13.81 -1.27
N GLU A 2 -6.41 -13.82 -1.61
CA GLU A 2 -7.29 -12.65 -1.43
C GLU A 2 -7.38 -12.35 0.08
N ALA A 3 -7.50 -11.07 0.47
CA ALA A 3 -7.74 -10.78 1.87
C ALA A 3 -9.06 -11.43 2.28
N GLN A 4 -9.05 -12.38 3.23
CA GLN A 4 -10.23 -13.06 3.76
C GLN A 4 -11.10 -12.13 4.64
N VAL A 5 -11.10 -10.82 4.34
CA VAL A 5 -11.80 -9.80 5.09
C VAL A 5 -12.90 -9.26 4.20
N ASN A 6 -14.14 -9.26 4.71
CA ASN A 6 -15.24 -8.56 4.08
C ASN A 6 -15.21 -7.09 4.51
N LEU A 7 -15.12 -6.21 3.52
CA LEU A 7 -15.04 -4.77 3.70
C LEU A 7 -16.38 -4.07 3.42
N TYR A 8 -17.41 -4.80 3.00
CA TYR A 8 -18.78 -4.33 3.09
C TYR A 8 -19.33 -4.36 4.51
N GLU A 9 -20.16 -3.37 4.77
CA GLU A 9 -21.02 -3.30 5.95
C GLU A 9 -22.46 -3.05 5.55
N LYS A 10 -23.38 -3.48 6.43
CA LYS A 10 -24.79 -3.19 6.26
C LYS A 10 -25.04 -1.73 6.60
N GLY A 11 -25.21 -0.89 5.59
CA GLY A 11 -25.77 0.45 5.76
C GLY A 11 -27.29 0.40 5.88
N GLU A 12 -27.90 1.56 6.13
CA GLU A 12 -29.36 1.66 6.32
C GLU A 12 -30.17 1.22 5.09
N LYS A 13 -29.64 1.49 3.88
CA LYS A 13 -30.35 1.28 2.61
C LYS A 13 -29.60 0.36 1.62
N ARG A 14 -28.29 0.18 1.81
CA ARG A 14 -27.43 -0.61 0.92
C ARG A 14 -26.19 -1.11 1.65
N LEU A 15 -25.43 -1.97 1.00
CA LEU A 15 -24.07 -2.29 1.41
C LEU A 15 -23.17 -1.07 1.19
N VAL A 16 -22.40 -0.72 2.21
CA VAL A 16 -21.49 0.44 2.21
C VAL A 16 -20.07 -0.03 2.49
N LEU A 17 -19.09 0.74 2.04
CA LEU A 17 -17.70 0.50 2.43
C LEU A 17 -17.53 0.70 3.95
N THR A 18 -16.80 -0.21 4.58
CA THR A 18 -16.51 -0.14 6.01
C THR A 18 -15.69 1.09 6.36
N GLY A 19 -16.12 1.81 7.40
CA GLY A 19 -15.32 2.80 8.11
C GLY A 19 -14.77 2.27 9.44
N ASP A 20 -14.91 0.96 9.70
CA ASP A 20 -14.53 0.37 10.98
C ASP A 20 -13.01 0.42 11.19
N ARG A 21 -12.63 1.03 12.32
CA ARG A 21 -11.23 1.24 12.68
C ARG A 21 -10.47 -0.08 12.76
N ALA A 22 -11.05 -1.13 13.36
CA ALA A 22 -10.35 -2.39 13.55
C ALA A 22 -10.12 -3.10 12.21
N LYS A 23 -11.10 -3.12 11.32
CA LYS A 23 -10.95 -3.66 9.96
C LYS A 23 -9.87 -2.92 9.18
N LEU A 24 -9.89 -1.58 9.16
CA LEU A 24 -8.90 -0.80 8.42
C LEU A 24 -7.48 -0.98 8.96
N LEU A 25 -7.32 -1.07 10.29
CA LEU A 25 -6.03 -1.38 10.90
C LEU A 25 -5.56 -2.81 10.62
N SER A 26 -6.47 -3.78 10.57
CA SER A 26 -6.14 -5.17 10.28
C SER A 26 -5.55 -5.36 8.88
N LEU A 27 -5.92 -4.51 7.91
CA LEU A 27 -5.31 -4.48 6.57
C LEU A 27 -3.83 -4.13 6.59
N LEU A 28 -3.34 -3.51 7.68
CA LEU A 28 -1.94 -3.17 7.89
C LEU A 28 -1.24 -4.16 8.84
N ASN A 29 -1.91 -5.24 9.27
CA ASN A 29 -1.52 -6.10 10.38
C ASN A 29 -1.38 -5.35 11.73
N ILE A 30 -2.24 -4.37 11.97
CA ILE A 30 -2.31 -3.64 13.24
C ILE A 30 -3.58 -4.04 13.98
N GLU A 31 -3.42 -4.46 15.24
CA GLU A 31 -4.52 -4.77 16.14
C GLU A 31 -4.55 -3.73 17.28
N SER A 32 -4.31 -4.15 18.53
CA SER A 32 -4.10 -3.25 19.68
C SER A 32 -2.73 -2.57 19.65
N SER A 33 -1.75 -3.16 18.98
CA SER A 33 -0.39 -2.67 18.80
C SER A 33 0.13 -3.05 17.41
N LEU A 34 1.24 -2.46 16.98
CA LEU A 34 1.95 -2.95 15.80
C LEU A 34 2.41 -4.39 16.04
N GLY A 35 2.10 -5.28 15.09
CA GLY A 35 2.54 -6.67 15.12
C GLY A 35 4.04 -6.84 14.84
N LEU A 36 4.47 -8.09 14.65
CA LEU A 36 5.84 -8.39 14.23
C LEU A 36 6.16 -7.82 12.85
N ASP A 37 5.16 -7.82 11.97
CA ASP A 37 5.24 -7.36 10.59
C ASP A 37 4.11 -6.37 10.29
N ILE A 38 4.37 -5.44 9.37
CA ILE A 38 3.44 -4.40 8.93
C ILE A 38 3.42 -4.31 7.41
N ILE A 39 2.22 -4.13 6.85
CA ILE A 39 2.06 -3.82 5.43
C ILE A 39 2.22 -2.31 5.24
N VAL A 40 3.14 -1.89 4.38
CA VAL A 40 3.48 -0.47 4.17
C VAL A 40 3.16 0.05 2.77
N ALA A 41 2.89 -0.85 1.83
CA ALA A 41 2.41 -0.52 0.50
C ALA A 41 1.76 -1.73 -0.15
N GLY A 42 0.92 -1.53 -1.15
CA GLY A 42 0.38 -2.61 -1.96
C GLY A 42 -0.99 -2.30 -2.53
N ASP A 43 -1.36 -3.06 -3.55
CA ASP A 43 -2.65 -3.05 -4.19
C ASP A 43 -3.20 -4.47 -4.25
N TRP A 44 -4.40 -4.68 -3.72
CA TRP A 44 -5.07 -5.98 -3.82
C TRP A 44 -6.59 -5.82 -3.70
N ARG A 45 -7.33 -6.93 -3.85
CA ARG A 45 -8.78 -6.97 -3.64
C ARG A 45 -9.13 -7.80 -2.42
N SER A 46 -10.15 -7.37 -1.68
CA SER A 46 -10.81 -8.17 -0.64
C SER A 46 -11.62 -9.32 -1.23
N ALA A 47 -12.05 -10.24 -0.37
CA ALA A 47 -12.91 -11.36 -0.75
C ALA A 47 -14.26 -10.91 -1.37
N ASP A 48 -14.76 -9.73 -0.98
CA ASP A 48 -15.97 -9.13 -1.51
C ASP A 48 -15.71 -8.12 -2.66
N GLY A 49 -14.51 -8.15 -3.24
CA GLY A 49 -14.17 -7.44 -4.47
C GLY A 49 -13.89 -5.94 -4.30
N ILE A 50 -13.68 -5.47 -3.08
CA ILE A 50 -13.26 -4.09 -2.79
C ILE A 50 -11.77 -3.95 -3.08
N GLU A 51 -11.40 -2.92 -3.84
CA GLU A 51 -10.02 -2.58 -4.11
C GLU A 51 -9.41 -1.91 -2.88
N ILE A 52 -8.24 -2.39 -2.48
CA ILE A 52 -7.48 -1.92 -1.34
C ILE A 52 -6.17 -1.38 -1.86
N HIS A 53 -5.94 -0.10 -1.59
CA HIS A 53 -4.73 0.62 -1.96
C HIS A 53 -4.04 1.11 -0.69
N ILE A 54 -2.83 0.62 -0.45
CA ILE A 54 -1.97 1.06 0.65
C ILE A 54 -0.78 1.80 0.07
N THR A 55 -0.61 3.04 0.51
CA THR A 55 0.57 3.84 0.18
C THR A 55 1.16 4.42 1.45
N SER A 56 2.47 4.71 1.45
CA SER A 56 3.10 5.31 2.62
C SER A 56 4.26 6.22 2.26
N ALA A 57 4.51 7.19 3.14
CA ALA A 57 5.62 8.13 3.01
C ALA A 57 6.19 8.50 4.38
N LEU A 58 7.46 8.85 4.38
CA LEU A 58 8.15 9.36 5.57
C LEU A 58 7.90 10.86 5.71
N VAL A 59 7.73 11.33 6.94
CA VAL A 59 7.52 12.74 7.27
C VAL A 59 8.34 13.15 8.48
N VAL A 60 8.63 14.45 8.59
CA VAL A 60 9.33 14.99 9.77
C VAL A 60 8.37 14.95 10.98
N PRO A 61 8.79 14.46 12.16
CA PRO A 61 7.92 14.25 13.32
C PRO A 61 7.09 15.48 13.72
N ARG A 62 7.72 16.67 13.68
CA ARG A 62 7.08 17.94 14.02
C ARG A 62 5.88 18.30 13.14
N GLN A 63 5.78 17.72 11.95
CA GLN A 63 4.69 17.97 10.99
C GLN A 63 3.73 16.77 10.87
N ALA A 64 4.13 15.59 11.37
CA ALA A 64 3.45 14.33 11.09
C ALA A 64 1.96 14.35 11.48
N LYS A 65 1.63 14.80 12.69
CA LYS A 65 0.24 14.93 13.15
C LYS A 65 -0.60 15.86 12.26
N LYS A 66 -0.03 17.02 11.89
CA LYS A 66 -0.72 17.98 11.02
C LYS A 66 -0.97 17.39 9.64
N LEU A 67 0.05 16.76 9.05
CA LEU A 67 -0.04 16.15 7.72
C LEU A 67 -0.99 14.96 7.70
N ALA A 68 -1.00 14.14 8.76
CA ALA A 68 -1.94 13.03 8.88
C ALA A 68 -3.40 13.53 8.87
N LEU A 69 -3.68 14.59 9.66
CA LEU A 69 -5.01 15.20 9.71
C LEU A 69 -5.39 15.86 8.37
N GLN A 70 -4.46 16.56 7.72
CA GLN A 70 -4.71 17.17 6.42
C GLN A 70 -5.01 16.10 5.36
N LEU A 71 -4.19 15.06 5.29
CA LEU A 71 -4.36 13.96 4.34
C LEU A 71 -5.66 13.18 4.59
N SER A 72 -6.08 13.02 5.86
CA SER A 72 -7.35 12.34 6.15
C SER A 72 -8.57 13.19 5.75
N GLN A 73 -8.42 14.51 5.68
CA GLN A 73 -9.47 15.44 5.26
C GLN A 73 -9.44 15.74 3.75
N GLU A 74 -8.42 15.29 3.02
CA GLU A 74 -8.35 15.44 1.56
C GLU A 74 -9.45 14.60 0.88
N GLU A 75 -10.00 15.14 -0.21
CA GLU A 75 -10.91 14.38 -1.08
C GLU A 75 -10.21 13.10 -1.58
N PRO A 76 -10.86 11.93 -1.63
CA PRO A 76 -10.23 10.66 -1.99
C PRO A 76 -9.39 10.68 -3.25
N PHE A 77 -9.87 11.33 -4.30
CA PHE A 77 -9.16 11.40 -5.58
C PHE A 77 -7.91 12.28 -5.52
N ARG A 78 -7.84 13.20 -4.55
CA ARG A 78 -6.71 14.12 -4.32
C ARG A 78 -5.79 13.65 -3.19
N ALA A 79 -6.26 12.73 -2.36
CA ALA A 79 -5.51 12.12 -1.28
C ALA A 79 -4.51 11.10 -1.84
N TRP A 80 -3.23 11.49 -1.91
CA TRP A 80 -2.15 10.62 -2.36
C TRP A 80 -0.84 10.91 -1.64
N LEU A 81 0.02 9.89 -1.56
CA LEU A 81 1.38 9.96 -1.02
C LEU A 81 2.40 9.66 -2.12
N PRO A 82 3.57 10.32 -2.12
CA PRO A 82 4.55 10.15 -3.18
C PRO A 82 5.23 8.79 -3.11
N ARG A 83 5.63 8.32 -4.29
CA ARG A 83 6.36 7.07 -4.51
C ARG A 83 7.55 7.29 -5.44
N VAL A 84 8.57 6.44 -5.33
CA VAL A 84 9.65 6.38 -6.31
C VAL A 84 9.23 5.45 -7.44
N GLU A 85 9.54 5.80 -8.67
CA GLU A 85 9.27 4.93 -9.83
C GLU A 85 10.62 4.43 -10.40
N GLU A 86 10.60 3.21 -10.92
CA GLU A 86 11.70 2.62 -11.70
C GLU A 86 11.11 2.20 -13.04
N ARG A 87 11.68 2.68 -14.15
CA ARG A 87 11.36 2.23 -15.51
C ARG A 87 12.51 1.42 -16.10
N ASP A 88 12.27 0.87 -17.28
CA ASP A 88 13.27 0.18 -18.10
C ASP A 88 14.54 1.04 -18.25
N GLY A 89 15.66 0.53 -17.72
CA GLY A 89 16.93 1.26 -17.60
C GLY A 89 17.52 1.32 -16.18
N GLY A 90 16.77 0.91 -15.15
CA GLY A 90 17.33 0.55 -13.82
C GLY A 90 17.68 1.73 -12.88
N GLY A 91 17.15 2.93 -13.17
CA GLY A 91 17.29 4.11 -12.33
C GLY A 91 16.09 4.33 -11.42
N GLU A 92 16.34 4.59 -10.13
CA GLU A 92 15.33 5.09 -9.18
C GLU A 92 15.19 6.62 -9.38
N TYR A 93 13.99 7.10 -9.68
CA TYR A 93 13.73 8.53 -9.73
C TYR A 93 12.32 8.86 -9.21
N SER A 94 12.18 10.05 -8.66
CA SER A 94 10.90 10.53 -8.13
C SER A 94 10.24 11.43 -9.17
N LEU A 95 9.23 10.92 -9.88
CA LEU A 95 8.39 11.75 -10.77
C LEU A 95 7.32 12.53 -10.00
N SER A 96 7.10 12.17 -8.73
CA SER A 96 5.93 12.61 -7.97
C SER A 96 6.39 13.23 -6.65
N GLU A 97 6.99 14.42 -6.73
CA GLU A 97 7.39 15.16 -5.54
C GLU A 97 6.18 15.88 -4.92
N LYS A 98 5.76 15.43 -3.73
CA LYS A 98 4.78 16.11 -2.87
C LYS A 98 5.47 16.49 -1.57
N GLY A 99 6.15 17.63 -1.54
CA GLY A 99 6.65 18.16 -0.27
C GLY A 99 5.46 18.38 0.68
N PRO A 100 5.55 18.05 1.98
CA PRO A 100 6.72 17.61 2.76
C PRO A 100 6.86 16.08 2.94
N TYR A 101 6.21 15.28 2.09
CA TYR A 101 6.29 13.82 2.15
C TYR A 101 7.54 13.30 1.43
N GLN A 102 8.24 12.36 2.04
CA GLN A 102 9.44 11.73 1.48
C GLN A 102 9.09 10.32 0.99
N PRO A 103 9.17 10.05 -0.32
CA PRO A 103 8.95 8.71 -0.84
C PRO A 103 10.10 7.79 -0.42
N TRP A 104 9.76 6.54 -0.10
CA TRP A 104 10.72 5.58 0.45
C TRP A 104 10.56 4.16 -0.12
N ILE A 105 9.53 3.96 -0.94
CA ILE A 105 9.19 2.72 -1.63
C ILE A 105 9.25 2.99 -3.13
N VAL A 106 9.84 2.05 -3.85
CA VAL A 106 9.86 1.99 -5.30
C VAL A 106 8.68 1.16 -5.78
N TRP A 107 7.96 1.71 -6.74
CA TRP A 107 6.88 1.09 -7.51
C TRP A 107 7.39 0.92 -8.95
N PRO A 108 7.94 -0.26 -9.29
CA PRO A 108 8.48 -0.50 -10.61
C PRO A 108 7.38 -0.49 -11.67
N ASP A 109 7.58 0.34 -12.68
CA ASP A 109 6.76 0.37 -13.88
C ASP A 109 7.60 -0.20 -15.04
N ILE A 110 7.76 -1.52 -14.97
CA ILE A 110 8.57 -2.32 -15.91
C ILE A 110 7.62 -2.99 -16.90
N GLU A 111 8.02 -3.04 -18.16
CA GLU A 111 7.33 -3.82 -19.18
C GLU A 111 7.33 -5.31 -18.81
N THR A 112 6.16 -5.93 -18.82
CA THR A 112 5.97 -7.33 -18.43
C THR A 112 6.53 -8.31 -19.45
N GLY A 113 6.82 -7.84 -20.67
CA GLY A 113 7.41 -8.65 -21.73
C GLY A 113 6.55 -9.88 -22.08
N LEU A 114 7.19 -11.03 -22.26
CA LEU A 114 6.52 -12.27 -22.65
C LEU A 114 5.44 -12.72 -21.64
N ASP A 115 5.62 -12.38 -20.36
CA ASP A 115 4.69 -12.72 -19.27
C ASP A 115 3.35 -11.98 -19.39
N GLU A 116 3.25 -10.92 -20.19
CA GLU A 116 2.00 -10.19 -20.45
C GLU A 116 0.93 -11.08 -21.10
N THR A 117 1.37 -11.96 -21.99
CA THR A 117 0.51 -12.85 -22.77
C THR A 117 0.45 -14.27 -22.23
N ASP A 118 1.27 -14.58 -21.22
CA ASP A 118 1.24 -15.87 -20.55
C ASP A 118 0.07 -15.91 -19.55
N THR A 119 -0.85 -16.84 -19.77
CA THR A 119 -1.99 -17.11 -18.86
C THR A 119 -1.55 -17.57 -17.46
N LEU A 120 -0.32 -18.09 -17.32
CA LEU A 120 0.31 -18.43 -16.05
C LEU A 120 1.25 -17.32 -15.55
N GLY A 121 1.53 -16.33 -16.38
CA GLY A 121 2.30 -15.13 -16.04
C GLY A 121 1.53 -14.24 -15.08
N VAL A 122 2.24 -13.65 -14.11
CA VAL A 122 1.69 -12.66 -13.19
C VAL A 122 2.54 -11.40 -13.33
N SER A 123 2.00 -10.38 -13.99
CA SER A 123 2.66 -9.08 -14.22
C SER A 123 3.17 -8.43 -12.93
N ALA A 124 2.41 -8.55 -11.82
CA ALA A 124 2.82 -8.06 -10.51
C ALA A 124 4.09 -8.73 -9.96
N ALA A 125 4.49 -9.91 -10.46
CA ALA A 125 5.73 -10.55 -10.04
C ALA A 125 6.97 -9.79 -10.53
N VAL A 126 6.92 -9.22 -11.73
CA VAL A 126 8.01 -8.40 -12.29
C VAL A 126 8.01 -7.01 -11.65
N ARG A 127 6.83 -6.52 -11.25
CA ARG A 127 6.63 -5.18 -10.66
C ARG A 127 6.71 -5.13 -9.13
N ARG A 128 7.25 -6.17 -8.50
CA ARG A 128 7.34 -6.27 -7.03
C ARG A 128 7.89 -5.00 -6.38
N LEU A 129 7.10 -4.43 -5.49
CA LEU A 129 7.48 -3.30 -4.66
C LEU A 129 8.73 -3.60 -3.85
N TYR A 130 9.58 -2.59 -3.65
CA TYR A 130 10.76 -2.70 -2.79
C TYR A 130 11.16 -1.33 -2.21
N PHE A 131 12.02 -1.30 -1.20
CA PHE A 131 12.48 -0.03 -0.62
C PHE A 131 13.60 0.60 -1.46
N THR A 132 13.69 1.93 -1.49
CA THR A 132 14.76 2.63 -2.20
C THR A 132 16.15 2.20 -1.73
N LYS A 133 17.18 2.34 -2.58
CA LYS A 133 18.59 2.07 -2.22
C LYS A 133 18.99 2.74 -0.90
N ALA A 134 18.54 3.97 -0.68
CA ALA A 134 18.83 4.73 0.52
C ALA A 134 18.24 4.09 1.80
N ILE A 135 17.06 3.46 1.69
CA ILE A 135 16.42 2.75 2.79
C ILE A 135 17.04 1.37 2.98
N ASN A 136 17.32 0.63 1.91
CA ASN A 136 18.01 -0.65 1.98
C ASN A 136 19.37 -0.54 2.70
N ALA A 137 20.09 0.57 2.49
CA ALA A 137 21.37 0.84 3.15
C ALA A 137 21.27 0.96 4.68
N ILE A 138 20.12 1.35 5.24
CA ILE A 138 19.93 1.52 6.70
C ILE A 138 20.17 0.21 7.44
N SER A 139 19.63 -0.89 6.95
CA SER A 139 19.74 -2.21 7.59
C SER A 139 20.62 -3.19 6.81
N SER A 140 21.34 -2.67 5.81
CA SER A 140 22.16 -3.44 4.88
C SER A 140 21.35 -4.59 4.26
N LEU A 141 20.12 -4.28 3.83
CA LEU A 141 19.22 -5.26 3.28
C LEU A 141 19.82 -5.92 2.04
N LYS A 142 19.74 -7.25 2.00
CA LYS A 142 20.15 -8.05 0.83
C LYS A 142 18.99 -8.92 0.38
N SER A 143 18.72 -8.92 -0.92
CA SER A 143 17.74 -9.84 -1.50
C SER A 143 18.28 -11.27 -1.42
N LEU A 144 17.43 -12.22 -1.02
CA LEU A 144 17.75 -13.65 -1.03
C LEU A 144 17.61 -14.27 -2.42
N ASP A 145 16.88 -13.60 -3.31
CA ASP A 145 16.59 -14.10 -4.65
C ASP A 145 16.64 -12.98 -5.70
N PRO A 146 16.90 -13.31 -6.98
CA PRO A 146 16.91 -12.32 -8.06
C PRO A 146 15.55 -11.63 -8.27
N PHE A 147 14.45 -12.24 -7.82
CA PHE A 147 13.10 -11.72 -8.00
C PHE A 147 12.64 -10.80 -6.86
N ARG A 148 13.56 -10.43 -5.96
CA ARG A 148 13.33 -9.44 -4.87
C ARG A 148 12.16 -9.82 -3.94
N ARG A 149 11.86 -11.12 -3.79
CA ARG A 149 10.73 -11.60 -2.96
C ARG A 149 11.00 -11.42 -1.49
N THR A 150 12.22 -11.71 -1.05
CA THR A 150 12.58 -11.65 0.37
C THR A 150 13.90 -10.95 0.57
N TRP A 151 13.93 -10.03 1.54
CA TRP A 151 15.17 -9.37 1.96
C TRP A 151 15.51 -9.70 3.40
N VAL A 152 16.80 -9.90 3.65
CA VAL A 152 17.34 -10.15 4.98
C VAL A 152 18.19 -8.99 5.47
N ASP A 153 18.20 -8.77 6.77
CA ASP A 153 19.10 -7.84 7.44
C ASP A 153 20.54 -8.38 7.50
N ARG A 154 21.47 -7.56 8.00
CA ARG A 154 22.87 -7.97 8.25
C ARG A 154 23.05 -9.19 9.16
N ARG A 155 22.03 -9.59 9.92
CA ARG A 155 22.02 -10.77 10.80
C ARG A 155 21.39 -11.99 10.12
N GLY A 156 21.01 -11.89 8.85
CA GLY A 156 20.36 -12.95 8.09
C GLY A 156 18.87 -13.15 8.42
N ARG A 157 18.26 -12.25 9.20
CA ARG A 157 16.84 -12.35 9.56
C ARG A 157 15.99 -11.71 8.47
N VAL A 158 14.86 -12.32 8.14
CA VAL A 158 13.90 -11.75 7.18
C VAL A 158 13.39 -10.41 7.73
N ALA A 159 13.60 -9.35 6.95
CA ALA A 159 13.23 -7.99 7.30
C ALA A 159 12.12 -7.44 6.40
N VAL A 160 12.05 -7.92 5.16
CA VAL A 160 11.09 -7.46 4.15
C VAL A 160 10.63 -8.62 3.28
N ARG A 161 9.35 -8.62 2.92
CA ARG A 161 8.77 -9.50 1.90
C ARG A 161 7.99 -8.67 0.89
N SER A 162 8.28 -8.90 -0.38
CA SER A 162 7.48 -8.36 -1.49
C SER A 162 6.65 -9.50 -2.04
N GLU A 163 5.37 -9.49 -1.68
CA GLU A 163 4.43 -10.52 -2.04
C GLU A 163 3.69 -10.08 -3.29
N ALA A 164 3.60 -10.96 -4.29
CA ALA A 164 2.84 -10.73 -5.50
C ALA A 164 2.10 -12.03 -5.85
N TRP A 165 0.82 -11.91 -6.16
CA TRP A 165 -0.01 -13.02 -6.60
C TRP A 165 -1.02 -12.52 -7.62
N GLY A 166 -1.54 -13.44 -8.41
CA GLY A 166 -2.57 -13.07 -9.37
C GLY A 166 -2.95 -14.24 -10.24
N ARG A 167 -3.92 -13.98 -11.10
CA ARG A 167 -4.32 -14.90 -12.16
C ARG A 167 -4.60 -14.07 -13.40
N ASN A 168 -4.00 -14.48 -14.51
CA ASN A 168 -4.33 -13.95 -15.82
C ASN A 168 -5.37 -14.89 -16.46
N PRO A 169 -6.67 -14.59 -16.36
CA PRO A 169 -7.67 -15.41 -17.04
C PRO A 169 -7.47 -15.33 -18.56
N ALA A 170 -7.78 -16.41 -19.28
CA ALA A 170 -7.78 -16.38 -20.74
C ALA A 170 -8.77 -15.30 -21.23
N ARG A 171 -8.40 -14.64 -22.34
CA ARG A 171 -9.10 -13.54 -23.04
C ARG A 171 -10.53 -13.21 -22.55
N ASP A 172 -10.74 -11.91 -22.29
CA ASP A 172 -12.00 -11.20 -21.95
C ASP A 172 -12.34 -11.03 -20.45
N GLU A 173 -11.48 -11.47 -19.53
CA GLU A 173 -11.60 -11.15 -18.10
C GLU A 173 -10.46 -10.20 -17.63
N GLU A 174 -10.78 -9.30 -16.70
CA GLU A 174 -9.82 -8.34 -16.13
C GLU A 174 -8.74 -9.09 -15.34
N SER A 175 -7.47 -8.87 -15.68
CA SER A 175 -6.33 -9.48 -14.98
C SER A 175 -6.38 -9.12 -13.49
N LYS A 176 -6.43 -10.14 -12.64
CA LYS A 176 -6.43 -9.96 -11.18
C LYS A 176 -5.01 -10.11 -10.69
N SER A 177 -4.24 -9.03 -10.71
CA SER A 177 -2.94 -8.94 -10.07
C SER A 177 -3.07 -8.28 -8.70
N ALA A 178 -2.20 -8.68 -7.78
CA ALA A 178 -2.15 -8.13 -6.44
C ALA A 178 -0.71 -8.17 -5.94
N GLU A 179 -0.35 -7.17 -5.17
CA GLU A 179 0.96 -7.06 -4.56
C GLU A 179 0.89 -6.36 -3.21
N ARG A 180 1.84 -6.66 -2.33
CA ARG A 180 2.06 -5.90 -1.11
C ARG A 180 3.50 -6.00 -0.63
N LEU A 181 3.95 -4.92 -0.01
CA LEU A 181 5.22 -4.83 0.66
C LEU A 181 5.03 -4.91 2.17
N VAL A 182 5.60 -5.96 2.75
CA VAL A 182 5.56 -6.24 4.18
C VAL A 182 6.95 -6.04 4.75
N CYS A 183 7.08 -5.37 5.89
CA CYS A 183 8.34 -5.29 6.60
C CYS A 183 8.19 -5.57 8.09
N SER A 184 9.27 -6.05 8.69
CA SER A 184 9.31 -6.27 10.13
C SER A 184 9.27 -4.95 10.89
N SER A 185 8.59 -4.94 12.03
CA SER A 185 8.55 -3.83 12.99
C SER A 185 9.96 -3.37 13.40
N GLY A 186 10.89 -4.30 13.59
CA GLY A 186 12.28 -4.01 13.89
C GLY A 186 12.98 -3.22 12.78
N PHE A 187 12.78 -3.61 11.53
CA PHE A 187 13.29 -2.87 10.38
C PHE A 187 12.66 -1.48 10.27
N LEU A 188 11.33 -1.37 10.41
CA LEU A 188 10.64 -0.08 10.37
C LEU A 188 11.18 0.87 11.44
N LYS A 189 11.36 0.38 12.68
CA LYS A 189 11.92 1.17 13.77
C LYS A 189 13.30 1.72 13.44
N ASP A 190 14.18 0.88 12.89
CA ASP A 190 15.52 1.30 12.46
C ASP A 190 15.45 2.42 11.40
N VAL A 191 14.53 2.29 10.44
CA VAL A 191 14.30 3.32 9.41
C VAL A 191 13.85 4.64 10.04
N LEU A 192 12.81 4.61 10.88
CA LEU A 192 12.23 5.81 11.49
C LEU A 192 13.23 6.53 12.39
N LEU A 193 14.02 5.80 13.18
CA LEU A 193 15.07 6.37 14.03
C LEU A 193 16.20 6.98 13.20
N LYS A 194 16.73 6.26 12.20
CA LYS A 194 17.86 6.77 11.40
C LYS A 194 17.48 7.92 10.50
N ARG A 195 16.26 7.92 9.96
CA ARG A 195 15.72 9.03 9.15
C ARG A 195 15.19 10.18 10.00
N ARG A 196 15.11 10.01 11.33
CA ARG A 196 14.47 10.95 12.25
C ARG A 196 13.07 11.34 11.74
N ALA A 197 12.33 10.32 11.30
CA ALA A 197 11.05 10.46 10.62
C ALA A 197 9.96 9.69 11.36
N GLU A 198 8.72 9.97 10.97
CA GLU A 198 7.54 9.14 11.26
C GLU A 198 6.96 8.64 9.93
N LEU A 199 6.17 7.57 9.99
CA LEU A 199 5.50 7.01 8.82
C LEU A 199 4.05 7.48 8.78
N LEU A 200 3.60 7.95 7.62
CA LEU A 200 2.18 8.06 7.30
C LEU A 200 1.82 6.96 6.32
N VAL A 201 0.77 6.22 6.63
CA VAL A 201 0.18 5.19 5.77
C VAL A 201 -1.23 5.65 5.40
N LEU A 202 -1.49 5.76 4.10
CA LEU A 202 -2.82 6.02 3.57
C LEU A 202 -3.44 4.70 3.13
N VAL A 203 -4.60 4.40 3.71
CA VAL A 203 -5.47 3.29 3.33
C VAL A 203 -6.59 3.87 2.49
N THR A 204 -6.76 3.37 1.26
CA THR A 204 -7.88 3.73 0.40
C THR A 204 -8.61 2.47 -0.03
N LEU A 205 -9.89 2.39 0.33
CA LEU A 205 -10.82 1.40 -0.18
C LEU A 205 -11.58 2.00 -1.35
N ARG A 206 -11.70 1.26 -2.45
CA ARG A 206 -12.43 1.70 -3.64
C ARG A 206 -13.39 0.61 -4.14
N ARG A 207 -14.62 1.03 -4.45
CA ARG A 207 -15.64 0.21 -5.11
C ARG A 207 -16.11 0.91 -6.36
N TYR A 208 -16.17 0.19 -7.47
CA TYR A 208 -16.86 0.66 -8.67
C TYR A 208 -18.29 0.11 -8.73
N GLU A 209 -19.28 0.99 -8.83
CA GLU A 209 -20.65 0.62 -9.15
C GLU A 209 -20.90 0.90 -10.64
N LYS A 210 -21.13 -0.17 -11.42
CA LYS A 210 -21.51 -0.04 -12.83
C LYS A 210 -22.86 0.67 -12.94
N GLY A 211 -22.93 1.68 -13.79
CA GLY A 211 -24.18 2.34 -14.12
C GLY A 211 -25.13 1.43 -14.90
N PHE A 212 -26.43 1.71 -14.83
CA PHE A 212 -27.47 1.00 -15.57
C PHE A 212 -28.40 2.00 -16.27
N GLY A 213 -28.86 1.67 -17.48
CA GLY A 213 -29.89 2.44 -18.19
C GLY A 213 -29.51 3.89 -18.51
N GLY A 214 -28.27 4.13 -18.95
CA GLY A 214 -27.78 5.46 -19.35
C GLY A 214 -27.20 6.31 -18.22
N ARG A 215 -27.06 5.75 -17.00
CA ARG A 215 -26.28 6.36 -15.91
C ARG A 215 -24.82 5.96 -16.05
N ASP A 216 -23.93 6.91 -15.79
CA ASP A 216 -22.49 6.64 -15.67
C ASP A 216 -22.22 5.77 -14.43
N GLY A 217 -21.14 4.98 -14.49
CA GLY A 217 -20.66 4.27 -13.31
C GLY A 217 -20.01 5.23 -12.31
N GLN A 218 -20.00 4.86 -11.04
CA GLN A 218 -19.53 5.71 -9.95
C GLN A 218 -18.53 4.97 -9.06
N PHE A 219 -17.51 5.69 -8.60
CA PHE A 219 -16.58 5.13 -7.61
C PHE A 219 -16.96 5.58 -6.21
N TRP A 220 -16.93 4.65 -5.28
CA TRP A 220 -17.13 4.89 -3.86
C TRP A 220 -15.81 4.67 -3.14
N HIS A 221 -15.51 5.54 -2.18
CA HIS A 221 -14.25 5.54 -1.47
C HIS A 221 -14.44 5.54 0.04
N THR A 222 -13.57 4.82 0.75
CA THR A 222 -13.29 5.05 2.17
C THR A 222 -11.80 5.24 2.34
N THR A 223 -11.40 6.28 3.07
CA THR A 223 -9.99 6.59 3.33
C THR A 223 -9.69 6.64 4.81
N ALA A 224 -8.46 6.29 5.18
CA ALA A 224 -7.95 6.50 6.52
C ALA A 224 -6.44 6.72 6.48
N VAL A 225 -5.95 7.50 7.44
CA VAL A 225 -4.51 7.76 7.60
C VAL A 225 -4.05 7.22 8.94
N ILE A 226 -2.95 6.48 8.91
CA ILE A 226 -2.31 5.92 10.09
C ILE A 226 -0.94 6.56 10.21
N ARG A 227 -0.70 7.19 11.36
CA ARG A 227 0.59 7.77 11.73
C ARG A 227 1.31 6.81 12.65
N ILE A 228 2.55 6.47 12.34
CA ILE A 228 3.39 5.60 13.17
C ILE A 228 4.67 6.33 13.55
N ASP A 229 4.92 6.43 14.85
CA ASP A 229 6.07 7.12 15.40
C ASP A 229 7.32 6.22 15.55
N GLN A 230 8.42 6.80 16.02
CA GLN A 230 9.70 6.12 16.20
C GLN A 230 9.70 5.06 17.31
N SER A 231 8.74 5.13 18.22
CA SER A 231 8.50 4.11 19.25
C SER A 231 7.66 2.94 18.73
N LEU A 232 7.17 3.04 17.49
CA LEU A 232 6.15 2.17 16.89
C LEU A 232 4.76 2.33 17.54
N GLY A 233 4.55 3.44 18.23
CA GLY A 233 3.21 3.90 18.60
C GLY A 233 2.46 4.35 17.36
N PHE A 234 1.14 4.21 17.35
CA PHE A 234 0.33 4.62 16.20
C PHE A 234 -0.92 5.41 16.60
N GLU A 235 -1.32 6.30 15.71
CA GLU A 235 -2.56 7.09 15.80
C GLU A 235 -3.36 6.88 14.51
N PHE A 236 -4.69 6.74 14.66
CA PHE A 236 -5.61 6.54 13.55
C PHE A 236 -6.39 7.82 13.28
N TYR A 237 -6.40 8.25 12.02
CA TYR A 237 -7.11 9.43 11.54
C TYR A 237 -8.16 8.96 10.53
N PRO A 238 -9.46 8.97 10.88
CA PRO A 238 -10.51 8.63 9.92
C PRO A 238 -10.53 9.65 8.79
N GLY A 239 -10.65 9.16 7.56
CA GLY A 239 -10.94 9.99 6.40
C GLY A 239 -12.42 9.95 6.04
N VAL A 240 -12.73 10.02 4.75
CA VAL A 240 -14.11 9.90 4.29
C VAL A 240 -14.56 8.43 4.34
N ILE A 241 -15.86 8.19 4.51
CA ILE A 241 -16.44 6.85 4.57
C ILE A 241 -17.55 6.77 3.52
N ASP A 242 -17.54 5.70 2.72
CA ASP A 242 -18.50 5.40 1.65
C ASP A 242 -18.95 6.63 0.86
N THR A 243 -17.98 7.44 0.41
CA THR A 243 -18.25 8.71 -0.28
C THR A 243 -18.08 8.55 -1.80
N PRO A 244 -19.03 9.03 -2.62
CA PRO A 244 -18.94 8.90 -4.06
C PRO A 244 -17.96 9.93 -4.65
N HIS A 245 -17.34 9.56 -5.76
CA HIS A 245 -16.61 10.43 -6.66
C HIS A 245 -17.10 10.16 -8.09
#